data_AF-A0A944ZNL9-F1
#
_entry.id   AF-A0A944ZNL9-F1
#
_cell.length_a   1.000
_cell.length_b   1.000
_cell.length_c   1.000
_cell.angle_alpha   90.00
_cell.angle_beta   90.00
_cell.angle_gamma   90.00
#
_symmetry.space_group_name_H-M   'P 1'
#
loop_
_entity.id
_entity.type
_entity.pdbx_description
1 polymer ?
#
loop_
_entity_poly.entity_id
_entity_poly.type
_entity_poly.pdbx_seq_one_letter_code
_entity_poly.pdbx_strand_id
1 'polypeptide(L)'
;MHCLLYLAQARWASQTQGRKLMPATFIATGRGPLEPTIYHIFEGGHPGVDSIYPTGRAEVFLHEIWDRYGEKPVDDIRRSIEGDAAYTKALTQGRNSEIMIRAMTLAYGGTLPAAGKEPAKVIDGDQPDKPYYTQSGKRAVKWVPGMKRS
;
A
#
# COMPACT_ATOMS: atom_id res chain seq x y z
N MET A 1 -3.43 12.82 -9.68
CA MET A 1 -2.95 12.29 -8.38
C MET A 1 -3.56 10.94 -8.04
N HIS A 2 -4.90 10.79 -7.94
CA HIS A 2 -5.58 9.51 -7.65
C HIS A 2 -5.17 8.31 -8.50
N CYS A 3 -5.06 8.50 -9.82
CA CYS A 3 -4.65 7.43 -10.74
C CYS A 3 -3.25 6.86 -10.42
N LEU A 4 -2.31 7.72 -10.03
CA LEU A 4 -0.95 7.29 -9.68
C LEU A 4 -0.94 6.51 -8.37
N LEU A 5 -1.69 6.98 -7.37
CA LEU A 5 -1.85 6.28 -6.09
C LEU A 5 -2.50 4.92 -6.26
N TYR A 6 -3.53 4.83 -7.11
CA TYR A 6 -4.18 3.58 -7.47
C TYR A 6 -3.19 2.60 -8.09
N LEU A 7 -2.41 3.04 -9.08
CA LEU A 7 -1.40 2.21 -9.74
C LEU A 7 -0.31 1.74 -8.78
N ALA A 8 0.18 2.62 -7.92
CA ALA A 8 1.17 2.29 -6.91
C ALA A 8 0.63 1.20 -5.97
N GLN A 9 -0.60 1.37 -5.46
CA GLN A 9 -1.25 0.40 -4.59
C GLN A 9 -1.45 -0.95 -5.28
N ALA A 10 -1.93 -0.96 -6.53
CA ALA A 10 -2.24 -2.18 -7.26
C ALA A 10 -0.98 -2.97 -7.65
N ARG A 11 0.05 -2.27 -8.14
CA ARG A 11 1.36 -2.88 -8.46
C ARG A 11 2.11 -3.35 -7.22
N TRP A 12 1.98 -2.66 -6.10
CA TRP A 12 2.54 -3.14 -4.83
C TRP A 12 1.84 -4.41 -4.39
N ALA A 13 0.50 -4.39 -4.41
CA ALA A 13 -0.32 -5.52 -4.00
C ALA A 13 -0.05 -6.76 -4.85
N SER A 14 0.21 -6.62 -6.16
CA SER A 14 0.54 -7.79 -7.00
C SER A 14 1.87 -8.44 -6.64
N GLN A 15 2.85 -7.67 -6.16
CA GLN A 15 4.17 -8.13 -5.79
C GLN A 15 4.30 -8.60 -4.33
N THR A 16 3.27 -8.35 -3.52
CA THR A 16 3.29 -8.57 -2.06
C THR A 16 2.11 -9.40 -1.58
N GLN A 17 1.53 -10.21 -2.47
CA GLN A 17 0.39 -11.08 -2.17
C GLN A 17 -0.83 -10.35 -1.61
N GLY A 18 -1.11 -9.14 -2.10
CA GLY A 18 -2.26 -8.36 -1.68
C GLY A 18 -2.06 -7.50 -0.45
N ARG A 19 -0.81 -7.27 -0.01
CA ARG A 19 -0.56 -6.24 1.02
C ARG A 19 -0.86 -4.86 0.45
N LYS A 20 -1.37 -3.99 1.32
CA LYS A 20 -1.53 -2.58 1.04
C LYS A 20 -0.16 -1.88 1.13
N LEU A 21 0.12 -0.95 0.22
CA LEU A 21 1.28 -0.05 0.30
C LEU A 21 1.01 1.02 1.35
N MET A 22 -0.17 1.61 1.28
CA MET A 22 -0.70 2.59 2.22
C MET A 22 -2.13 2.23 2.63
N PRO A 23 -2.63 2.72 3.78
CA PRO A 23 -3.99 2.49 4.24
C PRO A 23 -5.01 3.33 3.44
N ALA A 24 -5.09 3.10 2.12
CA ALA A 24 -6.01 3.77 1.21
C ALA A 24 -7.17 2.85 0.80
N THR A 25 -8.28 3.49 0.46
CA THR A 25 -9.47 2.86 -0.12
C THR A 25 -9.80 3.59 -1.42
N PHE A 26 -9.96 2.85 -2.51
CA PHE A 26 -10.29 3.42 -3.81
C PHE A 26 -11.71 3.06 -4.19
N ILE A 27 -12.43 4.02 -4.77
CA ILE A 27 -13.75 3.80 -5.35
C ILE A 27 -13.71 4.01 -6.86
N ALA A 28 -14.50 3.24 -7.59
CA ALA A 28 -14.63 3.38 -9.04
C ALA A 28 -15.61 4.50 -9.39
N THR A 29 -15.13 5.54 -10.07
CA THR A 29 -15.95 6.65 -10.58
C THR A 29 -15.87 6.70 -12.11
N GLY A 30 -16.80 7.39 -12.78
CA GLY A 30 -16.73 7.56 -14.24
C GLY A 30 -15.50 8.34 -14.75
N ARG A 31 -14.70 8.95 -13.86
CA ARG A 31 -13.47 9.67 -14.20
C ARG A 31 -12.19 8.89 -13.85
N GLY A 32 -12.33 7.64 -13.42
CA GLY A 32 -11.24 6.82 -12.91
C GLY A 32 -11.36 6.50 -11.42
N PRO A 33 -10.37 5.80 -10.85
CA PRO A 33 -10.33 5.52 -9.42
C PRO A 33 -10.17 6.82 -8.62
N LEU A 34 -10.88 6.92 -7.51
CA LEU A 34 -10.81 8.03 -6.57
C LEU A 34 -10.48 7.49 -5.18
N GLU A 35 -9.49 8.09 -4.51
CA GLU A 35 -9.28 7.93 -3.08
C GLU A 35 -10.03 9.09 -2.38
N PRO A 36 -11.07 8.82 -1.58
CA PRO A 36 -11.94 9.89 -1.07
C PRO A 36 -11.37 10.62 0.15
N THR A 37 -10.42 10.04 0.88
CA THR A 37 -9.97 10.58 2.17
C THR A 37 -8.81 11.56 2.04
N ILE A 38 -8.08 11.52 0.94
CA ILE A 38 -6.82 12.26 0.79
C ILE A 38 -7.06 13.76 0.77
N TYR A 39 -8.14 14.24 0.14
CA TYR A 39 -8.47 15.66 0.18
C TYR A 39 -8.77 16.12 1.60
N HIS A 40 -9.56 15.36 2.37
CA HIS A 40 -9.86 15.68 3.78
C HIS A 40 -8.60 15.70 4.65
N ILE A 41 -7.64 14.81 4.37
CA ILE A 41 -6.36 14.78 5.07
C ILE A 41 -5.53 16.04 4.79
N PHE A 42 -5.59 16.59 3.58
CA PHE A 42 -4.81 17.76 3.17
C PHE A 42 -5.56 19.11 3.23
N GLU A 43 -6.87 19.12 3.53
CA GLU A 43 -7.71 20.32 3.61
C GLU A 43 -7.19 21.34 4.64
N GLY A 44 -6.58 20.87 5.73
CA GLY A 44 -5.98 21.69 6.78
C GLY A 44 -4.50 22.06 6.58
N GLY A 45 -3.90 21.71 5.43
CA GLY A 45 -2.46 21.84 5.20
C GLY A 45 -1.71 20.51 5.34
N HIS A 46 -0.43 20.56 5.71
CA HIS A 46 0.35 19.34 5.91
C HIS A 46 -0.25 18.53 7.08
N PRO A 47 -0.56 17.24 6.91
CA PRO A 47 -1.20 16.46 7.96
C PRO A 47 -0.27 16.39 9.19
N GLY A 48 -0.79 16.72 10.37
CA GLY A 48 -0.05 16.65 11.63
C GLY A 48 0.16 15.21 12.13
N VAL A 49 0.54 14.29 11.24
CA VAL A 49 0.82 12.89 11.55
C VAL A 49 2.33 12.67 11.59
N ASP A 50 2.79 11.85 12.52
CA ASP A 50 4.20 11.46 12.56
C ASP A 50 4.57 10.79 11.23
N SER A 51 5.58 11.34 10.56
CA SER A 51 6.08 10.78 9.31
C SER A 51 6.77 9.46 9.59
N ILE A 52 6.05 8.35 9.44
CA ILE A 52 6.65 7.02 9.40
C ILE A 52 7.27 6.87 8.02
N TYR A 53 8.60 6.86 7.97
CA TYR A 53 9.31 6.59 6.72
C TYR A 53 8.90 5.21 6.18
N PRO A 54 8.66 5.11 4.85
CA PRO A 54 8.41 3.82 4.23
C PRO A 54 9.60 2.89 4.51
N THR A 55 9.34 1.58 4.55
CA THR A 55 10.44 0.63 4.65
C THR A 55 11.32 0.68 3.38
N GLY A 56 12.58 0.24 3.46
CA GLY A 56 13.52 0.34 2.33
C GLY A 56 12.98 -0.23 1.02
N ARG A 57 12.25 -1.35 1.04
CA ARG A 57 11.61 -1.89 -0.18
C ARG A 57 10.46 -1.01 -0.67
N ALA A 58 9.67 -0.46 0.24
CA ALA A 58 8.57 0.44 -0.14
C ALA A 58 9.11 1.74 -0.75
N GLU A 59 10.22 2.27 -0.24
CA GLU A 59 10.90 3.44 -0.80
C GLU A 59 11.44 3.17 -2.21
N VAL A 60 12.21 2.10 -2.40
CA VAL A 60 12.70 1.69 -3.72
C VAL A 60 11.54 1.51 -4.71
N PHE A 61 10.47 0.85 -4.28
CA PHE A 61 9.27 0.68 -5.11
C PHE A 61 8.62 2.01 -5.48
N LEU A 62 8.53 2.97 -4.55
CA LEU A 62 7.97 4.29 -4.82
C LEU A 62 8.82 5.06 -5.85
N HIS A 63 10.14 4.94 -5.78
CA HIS A 63 11.03 5.49 -6.81
C HIS A 63 10.81 4.83 -8.17
N GLU A 64 10.70 3.51 -8.26
CA GLU A 64 10.41 2.81 -9.53
C GLU A 64 9.07 3.25 -10.14
N ILE A 65 8.06 3.48 -9.30
CA ILE A 65 6.76 4.00 -9.75
C ILE A 65 6.91 5.44 -10.24
N TRP A 66 7.66 6.27 -9.52
CA TRP A 66 7.91 7.66 -9.91
C TRP A 66 8.67 7.74 -11.23
N ASP A 67 9.75 6.99 -11.41
CA ASP A 67 10.52 6.98 -12.65
C ASP A 67 9.68 6.53 -13.86
N ARG A 68 8.72 5.63 -13.64
CA ARG A 68 7.85 5.10 -14.70
C ARG A 68 6.69 6.03 -15.06
N TYR A 69 6.12 6.72 -14.08
CA TYR A 69 4.83 7.41 -14.24
C TYR A 69 4.83 8.89 -13.84
N GLY A 70 5.82 9.36 -13.09
CA GLY A 70 5.87 10.70 -12.51
C GLY A 70 5.86 11.83 -13.53
N GLU A 71 6.49 11.62 -14.69
CA GLU A 71 6.51 12.59 -15.79
C GLU A 71 5.34 12.45 -16.76
N LYS A 72 4.51 11.41 -16.63
CA LYS A 72 3.41 11.15 -17.57
C LYS A 72 2.21 12.07 -17.29
N PRO A 73 1.55 12.59 -18.34
CA PRO A 73 0.26 13.26 -18.18
C PRO A 73 -0.75 12.37 -17.47
N VAL A 74 -1.56 12.98 -16.60
CA VAL A 74 -2.58 12.25 -15.83
C VAL A 74 -3.56 11.48 -16.72
N ASP A 75 -3.89 12.00 -17.90
CA ASP A 75 -4.77 11.33 -18.85
C ASP A 75 -4.15 10.06 -19.45
N ASP A 76 -2.84 10.01 -19.64
CA ASP A 76 -2.17 8.81 -20.13
C ASP A 76 -2.16 7.72 -19.05
N ILE A 77 -1.93 8.13 -17.80
CA ILE A 77 -2.04 7.25 -16.63
C ILE A 77 -3.48 6.73 -16.51
N ARG A 78 -4.47 7.61 -16.63
CA ARG A 78 -5.90 7.24 -16.58
C ARG A 78 -6.26 6.25 -17.69
N ARG A 79 -5.79 6.47 -18.91
CA ARG A 79 -6.02 5.56 -20.04
C ARG A 79 -5.48 4.16 -19.78
N SER A 80 -4.33 4.04 -19.10
CA SER A 80 -3.81 2.73 -18.69
C SER A 80 -4.72 1.99 -17.69
N ILE A 81 -5.53 2.72 -16.92
CA ILE A 81 -6.46 2.16 -15.92
C ILE A 81 -7.83 1.85 -16.55
N GLU A 82 -8.20 2.46 -17.67
CA GLU A 82 -9.49 2.18 -18.33
C GLU A 82 -9.65 0.71 -18.74
N GLY A 83 -8.55 0.02 -19.06
CA GLY A 83 -8.52 -1.42 -19.34
C GLY A 83 -8.33 -2.32 -18.11
N ASP A 84 -8.24 -1.75 -16.90
CA ASP A 84 -8.00 -2.48 -15.67
C ASP A 84 -9.23 -3.30 -15.25
N ALA A 85 -9.04 -4.61 -15.05
CA ALA A 85 -10.11 -5.53 -14.71
C ALA A 85 -10.70 -5.29 -13.31
N ALA A 86 -9.92 -4.82 -12.34
CA ALA A 86 -10.39 -4.51 -11.00
C ALA A 86 -11.26 -3.25 -11.01
N TYR A 87 -10.79 -2.19 -11.66
CA TYR A 87 -11.52 -0.95 -11.84
C TYR A 87 -12.83 -1.17 -12.62
N THR A 88 -12.76 -1.86 -13.77
CA THR A 88 -13.93 -2.16 -14.60
C THR A 88 -14.96 -2.97 -13.83
N LYS A 89 -14.52 -3.99 -13.09
CA LYS A 89 -15.42 -4.81 -12.26
C LYS A 89 -16.12 -4.00 -11.17
N ALA A 90 -15.40 -3.11 -10.48
CA ALA A 90 -16.03 -2.25 -9.48
C ALA A 90 -17.01 -1.27 -10.12
N LEU A 91 -16.67 -0.71 -11.28
CA LEU A 91 -17.53 0.22 -12.01
C LEU A 91 -18.86 -0.44 -12.45
N THR A 92 -18.83 -1.71 -12.87
CA THR A 92 -20.05 -2.46 -13.25
C THR A 92 -20.91 -2.85 -12.04
N GLN A 93 -20.34 -3.00 -10.85
CA GLN A 93 -21.09 -3.25 -9.61
C GLN A 93 -21.91 -2.04 -9.16
N GLY A 94 -21.52 -0.84 -9.57
CA GLY A 94 -22.23 0.39 -9.27
C GLY A 94 -21.27 1.57 -9.18
N ARG A 95 -21.81 2.78 -9.40
CA ARG A 95 -21.04 4.01 -9.24
C ARG A 95 -20.55 4.13 -7.80
N ASN A 96 -19.29 4.50 -7.62
CA ASN A 96 -18.62 4.66 -6.31
C ASN A 96 -18.41 3.33 -5.55
N SER A 97 -18.51 2.18 -6.20
CA SER A 97 -18.18 0.90 -5.57
C SER A 97 -16.69 0.84 -5.21
N GLU A 98 -16.38 0.20 -4.09
CA GLU A 98 -15.00 -0.01 -3.65
C GLU A 98 -14.25 -0.94 -4.62
N ILE A 99 -13.04 -0.53 -5.01
CA ILE A 99 -12.10 -1.37 -5.73
C ILE A 99 -11.28 -2.15 -4.70
N MET A 100 -11.67 -3.39 -4.47
CA MET A 100 -11.04 -4.20 -3.43
C MET A 100 -9.58 -4.53 -3.75
N ILE A 101 -8.72 -4.52 -2.72
CA ILE A 101 -7.28 -4.83 -2.86
C ILE A 101 -7.05 -6.20 -3.53
N ARG A 102 -7.88 -7.20 -3.19
CA ARG A 102 -7.81 -8.54 -3.82
C ARG A 102 -8.02 -8.49 -5.33
N ALA A 103 -8.91 -7.61 -5.81
CA ALA A 103 -9.18 -7.46 -7.22
C ALA A 103 -8.00 -6.79 -7.92
N MET A 104 -7.43 -5.75 -7.28
CA MET A 104 -6.21 -5.10 -7.76
C MET A 104 -5.06 -6.11 -7.88
N THR A 105 -4.81 -6.92 -6.85
CA THR A 105 -3.76 -7.95 -6.86
C THR A 105 -3.87 -8.84 -8.08
N LEU A 106 -5.07 -9.39 -8.33
CA LEU A 106 -5.31 -10.31 -9.44
C LEU A 106 -5.22 -9.60 -10.80
N ALA A 107 -5.73 -8.37 -10.92
CA ALA A 107 -5.70 -7.60 -12.15
C ALA A 107 -4.27 -7.26 -12.63
N TYR A 108 -3.32 -7.14 -11.70
CA TYR A 108 -1.91 -6.89 -12.00
C TYR A 108 -1.04 -8.16 -11.94
N GLY A 109 -1.65 -9.35 -12.09
CA GLY A 109 -0.95 -10.63 -12.21
C GLY A 109 -0.37 -11.18 -10.90
N GLY A 110 -0.77 -10.64 -9.75
CA GLY A 110 -0.36 -11.13 -8.45
C GLY A 110 -1.13 -12.36 -7.99
N THR A 111 -0.62 -13.01 -6.95
CA THR A 111 -1.29 -14.13 -6.27
C THR A 111 -1.83 -13.68 -4.92
N LEU A 112 -2.88 -14.33 -4.43
CA LEU A 112 -3.43 -14.09 -3.09
C LEU A 112 -2.89 -15.15 -2.12
N PRO A 113 -2.81 -14.85 -0.81
CA PRO A 113 -2.53 -15.86 0.18
C PRO A 113 -3.64 -16.92 0.19
N ALA A 114 -3.30 -18.11 0.69
CA ALA A 114 -4.31 -19.14 0.91
C ALA A 114 -5.41 -18.62 1.85
N ALA A 115 -6.64 -19.15 1.70
CA ALA A 115 -7.77 -18.73 2.51
C ALA A 115 -7.44 -18.77 4.01
N GLY A 116 -7.71 -17.66 4.71
CA GLY A 116 -7.44 -17.52 6.14
C GLY A 116 -5.97 -17.26 6.51
N LYS A 117 -5.06 -17.11 5.53
CA LYS A 117 -3.68 -16.72 5.79
C LYS A 117 -3.47 -15.25 5.46
N GLU A 118 -2.71 -14.59 6.34
CA GLU A 118 -2.16 -13.27 6.05
C GLU A 118 -1.14 -13.35 4.92
N PRO A 119 -1.01 -12.30 4.09
CA PRO A 119 0.06 -12.22 3.10
C PRO A 119 1.43 -12.27 3.78
N ALA A 120 2.42 -12.83 3.07
CA ALA A 120 3.77 -12.96 3.61
C ALA A 120 4.31 -11.60 4.08
N LYS A 121 5.01 -11.60 5.22
CA LYS A 121 5.71 -10.40 5.68
C LYS A 121 6.72 -10.01 4.60
N VAL A 122 6.69 -8.74 4.19
CA VAL A 122 7.82 -8.17 3.44
C VAL A 122 8.96 -8.11 4.45
N ILE A 123 9.97 -8.92 4.20
CA ILE A 123 11.22 -8.87 4.94
C ILE A 123 11.98 -7.71 4.31
N ASP A 124 11.91 -6.54 4.93
CA ASP A 124 12.86 -5.49 4.67
C ASP A 124 14.16 -5.88 5.36
N GLY A 125 15.23 -6.07 4.57
CA GLY A 125 16.57 -6.34 5.11
C GLY A 125 17.10 -5.21 6.00
N ASP A 126 16.39 -4.08 6.04
CA ASP A 126 16.74 -2.86 6.78
C ASP A 126 15.54 -2.35 7.59
N GLN A 127 14.92 -3.24 8.37
CA GLN A 127 14.06 -2.79 9.45
C GLN A 127 14.98 -2.33 10.58
N PRO A 128 15.11 -1.02 10.91
CA PRO A 128 15.86 -0.62 12.07
C PRO A 128 15.30 -1.36 13.27
N ASP A 129 16.19 -1.99 14.05
CA ASP A 129 15.87 -2.85 15.18
C ASP A 129 14.63 -2.33 15.89
N LYS A 130 13.51 -3.07 15.82
CA LYS A 130 12.32 -2.75 16.59
C LYS A 130 12.76 -2.57 18.04
N PRO A 131 12.61 -1.38 18.66
CA PRO A 131 13.08 -1.19 20.01
C PRO A 131 12.25 -2.09 20.93
N TYR A 132 12.89 -3.14 21.44
CA TYR A 132 12.29 -3.98 22.46
C TYR A 132 12.39 -3.24 23.80
N TYR A 133 11.31 -3.23 24.57
CA TYR A 133 11.31 -2.70 25.93
C TYR A 133 11.24 -3.87 26.92
N THR A 134 12.04 -3.78 27.98
CA THR A 134 11.92 -4.68 29.14
C THR A 134 10.63 -4.37 29.92
N GLN A 135 10.20 -5.31 30.78
CA GLN A 135 9.04 -5.11 31.65
C GLN A 135 9.16 -3.87 32.56
N SER A 136 10.39 -3.38 32.80
CA SER A 136 10.68 -2.15 33.54
C SER A 136 10.80 -0.89 32.65
N GLY A 137 10.41 -0.95 31.37
CA GLY A 137 10.41 0.19 30.45
C GLY A 137 11.78 0.59 29.88
N LYS A 138 12.86 -0.17 30.15
CA LYS A 138 14.20 0.11 29.59
C LYS A 138 14.35 -0.51 28.20
N ARG A 139 14.97 0.23 27.27
CA ARG A 139 15.29 -0.24 25.91
C ARG A 139 16.26 -1.41 25.95
N ALA A 140 15.88 -2.54 25.36
CA ALA A 140 16.70 -3.73 25.21
C ALA A 140 17.40 -3.71 23.85
N VAL A 141 18.74 -3.83 23.87
CA VAL A 141 19.61 -3.75 22.68
C VAL A 141 19.78 -5.12 22.02
N LYS A 142 19.36 -6.21 22.68
CA LYS A 142 19.42 -7.57 22.14
C LYS A 142 18.50 -8.50 22.95
N TRP A 143 17.71 -9.32 22.28
CA TRP A 143 16.91 -10.36 22.93
C TRP A 143 17.74 -11.64 23.05
N VAL A 144 17.96 -12.14 24.27
CA VAL A 144 18.64 -13.42 24.54
C VAL A 144 17.66 -14.35 25.24
N PRO A 145 17.10 -15.37 24.57
CA PRO A 145 16.25 -16.35 25.23
C PRO A 145 17.10 -17.34 26.03
N GLY A 146 16.79 -17.53 27.33
CA GLY A 146 17.29 -18.70 28.07
C GLY A 146 17.82 -18.50 29.49
N MET A 147 17.71 -17.34 30.12
CA MET A 147 18.17 -17.21 31.52
C MET A 147 17.17 -17.87 32.48
N LYS A 148 17.40 -19.16 32.78
CA LYS A 148 16.75 -19.85 33.90
C LYS A 148 17.19 -19.21 35.21
N ARG A 149 16.22 -18.91 36.08
CA ARG A 149 16.48 -18.51 37.46
C ARG A 149 17.10 -19.71 38.20
N SER A 150 18.31 -19.52 38.74
CA SER A 150 18.88 -20.34 39.83
C SER A 150 18.63 -19.62 41.15
#